data_AF-A0A2S9D1C8-F1
#
_entry.id   AF-A0A2S9D1C8-F1
#
_cell.length_a   1.000
_cell.length_b   1.000
_cell.length_c   1.000
_cell.angle_alpha   90.00
_cell.angle_beta   90.00
_cell.angle_gamma   90.00
#
_symmetry.space_group_name_H-M   'P 1'
#
loop_
_entity.id
_entity.type
_entity.pdbx_description
1 polymer ?
#
loop_
_entity_poly.entity_id
_entity_poly.type
_entity_poly.pdbx_seq_one_letter_code
_entity_poly.pdbx_strand_id
1 'polypeptide(L)'
;MPIFKPAPAIQNKLIFTSDNPTFTNKNLSVKEISKMLDFYTDVFSSETQLSKWYSSVYDSSALLYVPMQYAYDTQNNELINKFQKLFTYNTLLIVKKNSQADDLAKRTFYFTVSEYLRRSGIKGNAENTKMYDFIKSEVLYYWNKNPANIWDAESKKFYGVKQRIDYILSGNFNGNLSYYRAITDFELYVMGTGVSLLLIEKEAKQTITPDLVSIKDRFYQVLKKEVSIKDNKAWYLQPNIWRDHPDFQDVALEKSQSVNWDASHFSRMSAYLHLLKLNFQDDKIKYSYLGKLTTLLSNQLITNIAVYDSRSSIYTFNNYIDGNNSSFRSDIKDGKKGIQPSQNFEHIFIGWWKMLNTKEVDTMYERIENKFPYYAEQSAYITHDKGFFQEIVNLK
;
A
#
# COMPACT_ATOMS: atom_id res chain seq x y z
N MET A 1 -13.66 -9.29 56.14
CA MET A 1 -13.85 -9.28 54.68
C MET A 1 -12.48 -9.19 54.02
N PRO A 2 -12.10 -10.10 53.11
CA PRO A 2 -10.80 -10.02 52.46
C PRO A 2 -10.80 -8.87 51.45
N ILE A 3 -9.80 -8.00 51.56
CA ILE A 3 -9.58 -6.89 50.63
C ILE A 3 -8.97 -7.49 49.36
N PHE A 4 -9.78 -7.60 48.30
CA PHE A 4 -9.29 -7.93 46.97
C PHE A 4 -8.45 -6.77 46.45
N LYS A 5 -7.13 -6.97 46.36
CA LYS A 5 -6.27 -6.09 45.55
C LYS A 5 -6.63 -6.32 44.08
N PRO A 6 -6.80 -5.25 43.28
CA PRO A 6 -6.93 -5.40 41.83
C PRO A 6 -5.68 -6.11 41.30
N ALA A 7 -5.87 -7.10 40.44
CA ALA A 7 -4.76 -7.70 39.71
C ALA A 7 -4.01 -6.60 38.94
N PRO A 8 -2.66 -6.66 38.85
CA PRO A 8 -1.93 -5.70 38.05
C PRO A 8 -2.42 -5.78 36.62
N ALA A 9 -2.65 -4.64 35.98
CA ALA A 9 -2.86 -4.58 34.54
C ALA A 9 -1.71 -5.33 33.87
N ILE A 10 -2.04 -6.39 33.15
CA ILE A 10 -1.07 -7.16 32.37
C ILE A 10 -0.50 -6.18 31.35
N GLN A 11 0.68 -5.63 31.64
CA GLN A 11 1.53 -5.03 30.63
C GLN A 11 1.91 -6.18 29.70
N ASN A 12 1.11 -6.37 28.65
CA ASN A 12 1.53 -7.12 27.48
C ASN A 12 2.76 -6.39 26.95
N LYS A 13 3.96 -6.86 27.37
CA LYS A 13 5.20 -6.63 26.63
C LYS A 13 4.98 -7.25 25.25
N LEU A 14 4.40 -6.47 24.36
CA LEU A 14 4.37 -6.72 22.93
C LEU A 14 5.81 -6.59 22.45
N ILE A 15 6.55 -7.69 22.53
CA ILE A 15 7.82 -7.83 21.82
C ILE A 15 7.42 -8.00 20.36
N PHE A 16 7.28 -6.89 19.63
CA PHE A 16 7.12 -6.93 18.19
C PHE A 16 8.39 -7.51 17.57
N THR A 17 8.15 -8.44 16.67
CA THR A 17 9.09 -9.26 15.91
C THR A 17 10.08 -8.41 15.11
N SER A 18 11.37 -8.68 15.33
CA SER A 18 12.56 -8.44 14.49
C SER A 18 12.76 -7.14 13.67
N ASP A 19 11.92 -6.11 13.81
CA ASP A 19 12.03 -4.89 13.03
C ASP A 19 12.70 -3.74 13.78
N ASN A 20 13.61 -3.07 13.08
CA ASN A 20 13.88 -1.67 13.39
C ASN A 20 12.62 -0.88 13.01
N PRO A 21 12.03 -0.10 13.93
CA PRO A 21 10.85 0.70 13.63
C PRO A 21 11.10 1.62 12.43
N THR A 22 10.08 1.79 11.59
CA THR A 22 10.09 2.81 10.53
C THR A 22 9.97 4.20 11.13
N PHE A 23 9.18 4.34 12.21
CA PHE A 23 8.95 5.59 12.88
C PHE A 23 9.53 5.60 14.30
N THR A 24 10.33 6.59 14.63
CA THR A 24 11.03 6.64 15.92
C THR A 24 10.63 7.85 16.78
N ASN A 25 10.12 8.91 16.17
CA ASN A 25 9.80 10.14 16.89
C ASN A 25 8.41 10.06 17.54
N LYS A 26 8.37 9.93 18.87
CA LYS A 26 7.13 9.79 19.64
C LYS A 26 6.41 11.11 19.94
N ASN A 27 7.06 12.25 19.72
CA ASN A 27 6.62 13.55 20.22
C ASN A 27 5.90 14.41 19.15
N LEU A 28 5.41 13.78 18.09
CA LEU A 28 4.69 14.46 17.02
C LEU A 28 3.22 14.64 17.37
N SER A 29 2.64 15.77 16.94
CA SER A 29 1.18 15.96 16.98
C SER A 29 0.50 14.92 16.11
N VAL A 30 -0.60 14.37 16.61
CA VAL A 30 -1.45 13.41 15.91
C VAL A 30 -2.92 13.82 15.96
N LYS A 31 -3.20 15.10 16.21
CA LYS A 31 -4.55 15.61 16.46
C LYS A 31 -5.44 15.49 15.23
N GLU A 32 -4.90 15.79 14.06
CA GLU A 32 -5.66 15.75 12.81
C GLU A 32 -5.78 14.33 12.27
N ILE A 33 -4.75 13.48 12.45
CA ILE A 33 -4.84 12.03 12.26
C ILE A 33 -5.93 11.43 13.15
N SER A 34 -5.97 11.83 14.42
CA SER A 34 -6.93 11.38 15.42
C SER A 34 -8.38 11.76 15.05
N LYS A 35 -8.60 12.96 14.48
CA LYS A 35 -9.90 13.37 13.95
C LYS A 35 -10.31 12.59 12.70
N MET A 36 -9.38 12.35 11.79
CA MET A 36 -9.64 11.56 10.58
C MET A 36 -10.06 10.12 10.93
N LEU A 37 -9.45 9.54 11.98
CA LEU A 37 -9.86 8.24 12.51
C LEU A 37 -11.28 8.26 13.11
N ASP A 38 -11.65 9.32 13.84
CA ASP A 38 -13.01 9.45 14.36
C ASP A 38 -14.03 9.57 13.23
N PHE A 39 -13.71 10.36 12.19
CA PHE A 39 -14.52 10.48 10.99
C PHE A 39 -14.77 9.11 10.35
N TYR A 40 -13.71 8.35 10.06
CA TYR A 40 -13.90 7.02 9.47
C TYR A 40 -14.63 6.07 10.42
N THR A 41 -14.39 6.13 11.73
CA THR A 41 -15.13 5.31 12.69
C THR A 41 -16.65 5.59 12.61
N ASP A 42 -17.06 6.84 12.44
CA ASP A 42 -18.47 7.21 12.23
C ASP A 42 -18.99 6.74 10.87
N VAL A 43 -18.22 6.93 9.79
CA VAL A 43 -18.58 6.47 8.44
C VAL A 43 -18.80 4.95 8.41
N PHE A 44 -17.97 4.18 9.11
CA PHE A 44 -18.06 2.72 9.18
C PHE A 44 -19.00 2.19 10.27
N SER A 45 -19.72 3.07 10.99
CA SER A 45 -20.64 2.66 12.07
C SER A 45 -21.83 1.84 11.57
N SER A 46 -22.23 2.01 10.31
CA SER A 46 -23.33 1.27 9.68
C SER A 46 -23.27 1.31 8.15
N GLU A 47 -23.96 0.37 7.49
CA GLU A 47 -24.12 0.37 6.02
C GLU A 47 -24.76 1.67 5.51
N THR A 48 -25.67 2.27 6.28
CA THR A 48 -26.35 3.53 5.94
C THR A 48 -25.43 4.75 6.02
N GLN A 49 -24.44 4.76 6.92
CA GLN A 49 -23.47 5.84 6.94
C GLN A 49 -22.47 5.69 5.81
N LEU A 50 -21.94 4.47 5.61
CA LEU A 50 -20.95 4.22 4.56
C LEU A 50 -21.49 4.51 3.16
N SER A 51 -22.78 4.28 2.89
CA SER A 51 -23.39 4.56 1.59
C SER A 51 -23.41 6.04 1.20
N LYS A 52 -23.19 6.96 2.14
CA LYS A 52 -23.06 8.41 1.87
C LYS A 52 -21.66 8.78 1.38
N TRP A 53 -20.69 7.88 1.51
CA TRP A 53 -19.27 8.16 1.27
C TRP A 53 -18.65 7.07 0.38
N TYR A 54 -19.01 7.09 -0.90
CA TYR A 54 -18.70 6.06 -1.90
C TYR A 54 -17.21 5.65 -1.94
N SER A 55 -16.28 6.59 -1.79
CA SER A 55 -14.83 6.33 -1.84
C SER A 55 -14.20 5.91 -0.51
N SER A 56 -14.93 5.97 0.60
CA SER A 56 -14.34 5.83 1.95
C SER A 56 -13.66 4.50 2.22
N VAL A 57 -14.09 3.40 1.59
CA VAL A 57 -13.41 2.10 1.72
C VAL A 57 -11.97 2.18 1.19
N TYR A 58 -11.79 2.79 0.02
CA TYR A 58 -10.47 2.97 -0.57
C TYR A 58 -9.67 4.05 0.17
N ASP A 59 -10.28 5.21 0.40
CA ASP A 59 -9.59 6.38 0.95
C ASP A 59 -9.08 6.12 2.37
N SER A 60 -9.90 5.52 3.24
CA SER A 60 -9.47 5.16 4.60
C SER A 60 -8.26 4.23 4.59
N SER A 61 -8.23 3.28 3.67
CA SER A 61 -7.14 2.33 3.54
C SER A 61 -5.86 3.00 3.03
N ALA A 62 -5.99 3.87 2.02
CA ALA A 62 -4.87 4.62 1.46
C ALA A 62 -4.27 5.58 2.50
N LEU A 63 -5.11 6.35 3.20
CA LEU A 63 -4.70 7.41 4.11
C LEU A 63 -4.22 6.89 5.47
N LEU A 64 -4.82 5.82 6.00
CA LEU A 64 -4.57 5.38 7.38
C LEU A 64 -3.47 4.33 7.52
N TYR A 65 -2.96 3.76 6.42
CA TYR A 65 -1.89 2.76 6.47
C TYR A 65 -0.63 3.29 7.18
N VAL A 66 -0.15 4.49 6.81
CA VAL A 66 1.06 5.09 7.40
C VAL A 66 0.85 5.52 8.86
N PRO A 67 -0.24 6.23 9.22
CA PRO A 67 -0.60 6.48 10.62
C PRO A 67 -0.65 5.24 11.50
N MET A 68 -1.15 4.12 10.96
CA MET A 68 -1.20 2.85 11.67
C MET A 68 0.20 2.31 11.96
N GLN A 69 1.11 2.30 10.98
CA GLN A 69 2.49 1.88 11.22
C GLN A 69 3.17 2.78 12.28
N TYR A 70 3.00 4.11 12.15
CA TYR A 70 3.50 5.07 13.14
C TYR A 70 2.97 4.80 14.55
N ALA A 71 1.67 4.58 14.70
CA ALA A 71 1.04 4.36 15.99
C ALA A 71 1.65 3.16 16.73
N TYR A 72 1.91 2.06 16.02
CA TYR A 72 2.50 0.87 16.60
C TYR A 72 4.01 0.94 16.78
N ASP A 73 4.76 1.58 15.87
CA ASP A 73 6.20 1.78 16.01
C ASP A 73 6.53 2.69 17.22
N THR A 74 5.74 3.75 17.42
CA THR A 74 5.95 4.73 18.50
C THR A 74 5.22 4.39 19.80
N GLN A 75 4.34 3.38 19.78
CA GLN A 75 3.43 3.02 20.88
C GLN A 75 2.48 4.18 21.26
N ASN A 76 1.96 4.89 20.28
CA ASN A 76 0.97 5.95 20.48
C ASN A 76 -0.40 5.34 20.82
N ASN A 77 -0.69 5.23 22.12
CA ASN A 77 -1.92 4.61 22.62
C ASN A 77 -3.21 5.33 22.18
N GLU A 78 -3.17 6.65 21.95
CA GLU A 78 -4.34 7.38 21.46
C GLU A 78 -4.77 6.84 20.09
N LEU A 79 -3.82 6.77 19.15
CA LEU A 79 -4.08 6.28 17.80
C LEU A 79 -4.39 4.78 17.81
N ILE A 80 -3.65 3.97 18.59
CA ILE A 80 -3.91 2.53 18.71
C ILE A 80 -5.36 2.27 19.16
N ASN A 81 -5.84 2.99 20.18
CA ASN A 81 -7.21 2.84 20.68
C ASN A 81 -8.25 3.24 19.63
N LYS A 82 -7.95 4.21 18.75
CA LYS A 82 -8.85 4.61 17.66
C LYS A 82 -8.87 3.59 16.53
N PHE A 83 -7.72 3.04 16.16
CA PHE A 83 -7.66 1.92 15.23
C PHE A 83 -8.43 0.70 15.71
N GLN A 84 -8.36 0.38 17.01
CA GLN A 84 -9.15 -0.70 17.61
C GLN A 84 -10.66 -0.48 17.51
N LYS A 85 -11.13 0.77 17.54
CA LYS A 85 -12.56 1.10 17.35
C LYS A 85 -12.98 1.03 15.89
N LEU A 86 -12.12 1.47 14.98
CA LEU A 86 -12.39 1.46 13.54
C LEU A 86 -12.37 0.03 12.97
N PHE A 87 -11.32 -0.73 13.27
CA PHE A 87 -11.08 -2.06 12.71
C PHE A 87 -11.68 -3.14 13.60
N THR A 88 -12.94 -3.45 13.33
CA THR A 88 -13.70 -4.52 13.98
C THR A 88 -14.17 -5.55 12.96
N TYR A 89 -14.59 -6.72 13.43
CA TYR A 89 -15.24 -7.71 12.58
C TYR A 89 -16.52 -7.17 11.94
N ASN A 90 -17.28 -6.34 12.67
CA ASN A 90 -18.48 -5.70 12.13
C ASN A 90 -18.14 -4.76 10.95
N THR A 91 -17.07 -3.97 11.06
CA THR A 91 -16.60 -3.11 9.98
C THR A 91 -16.28 -3.91 8.72
N LEU A 92 -15.62 -5.07 8.86
CA LEU A 92 -15.33 -5.96 7.72
C LEU A 92 -16.61 -6.48 7.05
N LEU A 93 -17.65 -6.83 7.83
CA LEU A 93 -18.94 -7.26 7.30
C LEU A 93 -19.65 -6.13 6.52
N ILE A 94 -19.62 -4.91 7.07
CA ILE A 94 -20.18 -3.73 6.40
C ILE A 94 -19.47 -3.50 5.07
N VAL A 95 -18.13 -3.52 5.05
CA VAL A 95 -17.33 -3.35 3.82
C VAL A 95 -17.63 -4.42 2.79
N LYS A 96 -17.69 -5.70 3.19
CA LYS A 96 -17.98 -6.81 2.27
C LYS A 96 -19.33 -6.66 1.58
N LYS A 97 -20.36 -6.27 2.33
CA LYS A 97 -21.73 -6.09 1.83
C LYS A 97 -21.94 -4.82 1.03
N ASN A 98 -21.06 -3.82 1.20
CA ASN A 98 -21.19 -2.55 0.48
C ASN A 98 -21.08 -2.79 -1.03
N SER A 99 -22.18 -2.56 -1.75
CA SER A 99 -22.27 -2.68 -3.19
C SER A 99 -21.61 -1.52 -3.94
N GLN A 100 -21.38 -0.40 -3.25
CA GLN A 100 -20.71 0.77 -3.81
C GLN A 100 -19.19 0.66 -3.77
N ALA A 101 -18.65 -0.15 -2.86
CA ALA A 101 -17.24 -0.46 -2.84
C ALA A 101 -16.94 -1.50 -3.91
N ASP A 102 -16.12 -1.12 -4.88
CA ASP A 102 -15.62 -2.06 -5.87
C ASP A 102 -14.68 -3.11 -5.22
N ASP A 103 -14.34 -4.12 -6.01
CA ASP A 103 -13.46 -5.20 -5.58
C ASP A 103 -12.07 -4.70 -5.18
N LEU A 104 -11.56 -3.66 -5.83
CA LEU A 104 -10.24 -3.10 -5.54
C LEU A 104 -10.23 -2.40 -4.17
N ALA A 105 -11.24 -1.59 -3.89
CA ALA A 105 -11.44 -0.93 -2.60
C ALA A 105 -11.52 -1.95 -1.47
N LYS A 106 -12.30 -3.03 -1.64
CA LYS A 106 -12.41 -4.11 -0.65
C LYS A 106 -11.06 -4.79 -0.39
N ARG A 107 -10.31 -5.13 -1.45
CA ARG A 107 -8.97 -5.74 -1.32
C ARG A 107 -7.97 -4.79 -0.65
N THR A 108 -8.05 -3.50 -0.95
CA THR A 108 -7.22 -2.46 -0.32
C THR A 108 -7.53 -2.35 1.18
N PHE A 109 -8.81 -2.43 1.55
CA PHE A 109 -9.25 -2.46 2.95
C PHE A 109 -8.77 -3.71 3.68
N TYR A 110 -8.93 -4.88 3.07
CA TYR A 110 -8.45 -6.14 3.64
C TYR A 110 -6.94 -6.14 3.87
N PHE A 111 -6.15 -5.57 2.95
CA PHE A 111 -4.71 -5.39 3.15
C PHE A 111 -4.42 -4.54 4.38
N THR A 112 -5.06 -3.37 4.50
CA THR A 112 -4.84 -2.44 5.61
C THR A 112 -5.23 -3.08 6.95
N VAL A 113 -6.36 -3.78 7.00
CA VAL A 113 -6.78 -4.49 8.23
C VAL A 113 -5.86 -5.68 8.54
N SER A 114 -5.34 -6.40 7.54
CA SER A 114 -4.34 -7.46 7.82
C SER A 114 -3.07 -6.88 8.45
N GLU A 115 -2.65 -5.70 8.02
CA GLU A 115 -1.50 -5.01 8.57
C GLU A 115 -1.78 -4.50 9.98
N TYR A 116 -2.99 -4.01 10.27
CA TYR A 116 -3.45 -3.75 11.63
C TYR A 116 -3.35 -5.02 12.49
N LEU A 117 -3.87 -6.15 12.02
CA LEU A 117 -3.86 -7.40 12.78
C LEU A 117 -2.46 -7.94 13.04
N ARG A 118 -1.55 -7.79 12.07
CA ARG A 118 -0.11 -8.08 12.25
C ARG A 118 0.48 -7.23 13.37
N ARG A 119 0.15 -5.94 13.39
CA ARG A 119 0.63 -5.01 14.41
C ARG A 119 -0.14 -5.05 15.72
N SER A 120 -1.33 -5.65 15.80
CA SER A 120 -2.11 -5.76 17.04
C SER A 120 -1.99 -7.13 17.70
N GLY A 121 -1.63 -8.16 16.91
CA GLY A 121 -1.62 -9.56 17.30
C GLY A 121 -3.03 -10.16 17.41
N ILE A 122 -3.13 -11.48 17.22
CA ILE A 122 -4.39 -12.23 17.36
C ILE A 122 -4.43 -13.13 18.61
N LYS A 123 -3.27 -13.42 19.20
CA LYS A 123 -3.16 -14.40 20.30
C LYS A 123 -3.92 -13.91 21.54
N GLY A 124 -4.91 -14.69 21.98
CA GLY A 124 -5.73 -14.34 23.14
C GLY A 124 -6.75 -13.23 22.89
N ASN A 125 -6.93 -12.78 21.65
CA ASN A 125 -7.92 -11.77 21.29
C ASN A 125 -8.96 -12.38 20.31
N ALA A 126 -10.16 -12.64 20.82
CA ALA A 126 -11.22 -13.30 20.05
C ALA A 126 -11.72 -12.45 18.87
N GLU A 127 -11.80 -11.13 19.00
CA GLU A 127 -12.23 -10.24 17.93
C GLU A 127 -11.21 -10.23 16.78
N ASN A 128 -9.92 -10.05 17.11
CA ASN A 128 -8.84 -10.07 16.14
C ASN A 128 -8.72 -11.44 15.45
N THR A 129 -8.98 -12.54 16.16
CA THR A 129 -9.01 -13.88 15.57
C THR A 129 -10.14 -14.03 14.55
N LYS A 130 -11.35 -13.54 14.86
CA LYS A 130 -12.47 -13.53 13.91
C LYS A 130 -12.18 -12.70 12.67
N MET A 131 -11.59 -11.51 12.85
CA MET A 131 -11.18 -10.65 11.73
C MET A 131 -10.12 -11.33 10.86
N TYR A 132 -9.12 -11.97 11.48
CA TYR A 132 -8.10 -12.74 10.78
C TYR A 132 -8.71 -13.87 9.94
N ASP A 133 -9.59 -14.69 10.54
CA ASP A 133 -10.22 -15.81 9.83
C ASP A 133 -11.07 -15.33 8.65
N PHE A 134 -11.79 -14.21 8.83
CA PHE A 134 -12.54 -13.56 7.78
C PHE A 134 -11.64 -13.12 6.61
N ILE A 135 -10.60 -12.32 6.89
CA ILE A 135 -9.71 -11.80 5.84
C ILE A 135 -8.99 -12.94 5.14
N LYS A 136 -8.54 -13.96 5.89
CA LYS A 136 -7.96 -15.17 5.32
C LYS A 136 -8.92 -15.87 4.36
N SER A 137 -10.19 -16.02 4.74
CA SER A 137 -11.19 -16.64 3.85
C SER A 137 -11.39 -15.85 2.56
N GLU A 138 -11.44 -14.52 2.63
CA GLU A 138 -11.58 -13.64 1.45
C GLU A 138 -10.34 -13.71 0.55
N VAL A 139 -9.15 -13.63 1.14
CA VAL A 139 -7.87 -13.70 0.39
C VAL A 139 -7.74 -15.05 -0.30
N LEU A 140 -8.05 -16.16 0.37
CA LEU A 140 -8.01 -17.50 -0.23
C LEU A 140 -9.09 -17.68 -1.31
N TYR A 141 -10.24 -17.02 -1.18
CA TYR A 141 -11.25 -16.97 -2.24
C TYR A 141 -10.72 -16.23 -3.48
N TYR A 142 -10.16 -15.03 -3.32
CA TYR A 142 -9.55 -14.30 -4.44
C TYR A 142 -8.37 -15.06 -5.06
N TRP A 143 -7.57 -15.71 -4.23
CA TRP A 143 -6.40 -16.46 -4.66
C TRP A 143 -6.75 -17.69 -5.50
N ASN A 144 -7.78 -18.44 -5.11
CA ASN A 144 -8.05 -19.77 -5.67
C ASN A 144 -9.32 -19.86 -6.53
N LYS A 145 -10.29 -18.95 -6.38
CA LYS A 145 -11.66 -19.16 -6.90
C LYS A 145 -12.23 -17.98 -7.68
N ASN A 146 -12.02 -16.74 -7.22
CA ASN A 146 -12.61 -15.56 -7.85
C ASN A 146 -12.16 -15.43 -9.32
N PRO A 147 -13.04 -15.07 -10.28
CA PRO A 147 -12.60 -14.68 -11.61
C PRO A 147 -11.47 -13.64 -11.52
N ALA A 148 -10.36 -13.91 -12.20
CA ALA A 148 -9.13 -13.13 -12.06
C ALA A 148 -8.74 -12.37 -13.32
N ASN A 149 -9.52 -12.47 -14.40
CA ASN A 149 -9.36 -11.59 -15.55
C ASN A 149 -9.61 -10.15 -15.11
N ILE A 150 -8.73 -9.25 -15.53
CA ILE A 150 -8.92 -7.83 -15.23
C ILE A 150 -9.63 -7.16 -16.42
N TRP A 151 -9.28 -7.57 -17.66
CA TRP A 151 -9.86 -6.99 -18.87
C TRP A 151 -10.79 -7.99 -19.56
N ASP A 152 -11.98 -7.54 -19.99
CA ASP A 152 -13.01 -8.41 -20.57
C ASP A 152 -12.55 -9.12 -21.85
N ALA A 153 -11.74 -8.42 -22.65
CA ALA A 153 -11.20 -8.88 -23.93
C ALA A 153 -10.01 -9.86 -23.79
N GLU A 154 -9.61 -10.21 -22.57
CA GLU A 154 -8.67 -11.31 -22.32
C GLU A 154 -9.24 -12.65 -22.83
N SER A 155 -8.43 -13.36 -23.64
CA SER A 155 -8.88 -14.56 -24.34
C SER A 155 -9.03 -15.78 -23.44
N LYS A 156 -8.06 -16.01 -22.55
CA LYS A 156 -8.10 -17.07 -21.53
C LYS A 156 -8.74 -16.56 -20.27
N LYS A 157 -9.73 -17.29 -19.76
CA LYS A 157 -10.36 -17.00 -18.46
C LYS A 157 -9.60 -17.67 -17.31
N PHE A 158 -9.47 -16.95 -16.20
CA PHE A 158 -8.78 -17.41 -14.99
C PHE A 158 -9.72 -17.44 -13.79
N TYR A 159 -9.62 -18.49 -12.98
CA TYR A 159 -10.31 -18.64 -11.71
C TYR A 159 -9.27 -18.68 -10.59
N GLY A 160 -9.11 -17.55 -9.92
CA GLY A 160 -8.12 -17.30 -8.89
C GLY A 160 -6.89 -16.54 -9.39
N VAL A 161 -6.40 -15.60 -8.56
CA VAL A 161 -5.16 -14.86 -8.80
C VAL A 161 -3.96 -15.80 -9.00
N LYS A 162 -3.95 -16.95 -8.33
CA LYS A 162 -2.90 -17.98 -8.49
C LYS A 162 -2.73 -18.38 -9.94
N GLN A 163 -3.83 -18.73 -10.61
CA GLN A 163 -3.81 -19.22 -11.99
C GLN A 163 -3.34 -18.13 -12.96
N ARG A 164 -3.80 -16.89 -12.75
CA ARG A 164 -3.39 -15.74 -13.55
C ARG A 164 -1.89 -15.44 -13.37
N ILE A 165 -1.40 -15.37 -12.13
CA ILE A 165 0.02 -15.12 -11.85
C ILE A 165 0.90 -16.24 -12.42
N ASP A 166 0.51 -17.50 -12.26
CA ASP A 166 1.26 -18.63 -12.85
C ASP A 166 1.32 -18.53 -14.37
N TYR A 167 0.23 -18.08 -15.02
CA TYR A 167 0.22 -17.82 -16.46
C TYR A 167 1.11 -16.64 -16.84
N ILE A 168 1.06 -15.52 -16.12
CA ILE A 168 1.95 -14.37 -16.33
C ILE A 168 3.42 -14.84 -16.24
N LEU A 169 3.79 -15.54 -15.16
CA LEU A 169 5.17 -16.00 -14.91
C LEU A 169 5.67 -17.08 -15.89
N SER A 170 4.79 -17.65 -16.70
CA SER A 170 5.17 -18.54 -17.82
C SER A 170 5.64 -17.79 -19.07
N GLY A 171 5.49 -16.45 -19.10
CA GLY A 171 5.88 -15.60 -20.23
C GLY A 171 4.84 -15.48 -21.33
N ASN A 172 3.66 -16.10 -21.16
CA ASN A 172 2.59 -16.09 -22.16
C ASN A 172 1.76 -14.79 -22.13
N PHE A 173 1.33 -14.33 -23.31
CA PHE A 173 0.39 -13.20 -23.46
C PHE A 173 -1.06 -13.69 -23.57
N ASN A 174 -1.98 -12.99 -22.89
CA ASN A 174 -3.40 -13.35 -22.87
C ASN A 174 -4.22 -12.56 -23.92
N GLY A 175 -3.76 -12.55 -25.17
CA GLY A 175 -4.33 -11.76 -26.26
C GLY A 175 -3.28 -10.91 -26.98
N ASN A 176 -3.73 -9.86 -27.66
CA ASN A 176 -2.88 -9.04 -28.54
C ASN A 176 -2.31 -7.77 -27.90
N LEU A 177 -2.81 -7.38 -26.72
CA LEU A 177 -2.36 -6.18 -26.01
C LEU A 177 -1.43 -6.57 -24.87
N SER A 178 -0.36 -5.79 -24.69
CA SER A 178 0.66 -6.05 -23.68
C SER A 178 0.10 -6.00 -22.26
N TYR A 179 -0.82 -5.06 -22.00
CA TYR A 179 -1.42 -4.88 -20.67
C TYR A 179 -2.39 -6.00 -20.26
N TYR A 180 -2.76 -6.94 -21.14
CA TYR A 180 -3.49 -8.16 -20.74
C TYR A 180 -2.68 -9.06 -19.80
N ARG A 181 -1.35 -8.90 -19.77
CA ARG A 181 -0.43 -9.60 -18.85
C ARG A 181 0.03 -8.71 -17.69
N ALA A 182 -0.52 -7.50 -17.54
CA ALA A 182 -0.16 -6.62 -16.44
C ALA A 182 -0.53 -7.28 -15.11
N ILE A 183 0.45 -7.27 -14.20
CA ILE A 183 0.20 -7.41 -12.76
C ILE A 183 -0.35 -6.06 -12.32
N THR A 184 -1.46 -6.04 -11.60
CA THR A 184 -2.15 -4.82 -11.19
C THR A 184 -2.32 -4.77 -9.68
N ASP A 185 -2.89 -3.70 -9.16
CA ASP A 185 -3.23 -3.62 -7.73
C ASP A 185 -4.18 -4.76 -7.29
N PHE A 186 -5.00 -5.32 -8.19
CA PHE A 186 -5.87 -6.46 -7.87
C PHE A 186 -5.10 -7.70 -7.40
N GLU A 187 -3.95 -7.99 -8.02
CA GLU A 187 -3.08 -9.09 -7.61
C GLU A 187 -2.15 -8.68 -6.48
N LEU A 188 -1.61 -7.45 -6.53
CA LEU A 188 -0.66 -6.96 -5.52
C LEU A 188 -1.28 -6.90 -4.13
N TYR A 189 -2.53 -6.43 -3.98
CA TYR A 189 -3.19 -6.42 -2.67
C TYR A 189 -3.47 -7.84 -2.15
N VAL A 190 -3.88 -8.78 -3.01
CA VAL A 190 -4.10 -10.17 -2.60
C VAL A 190 -2.78 -10.80 -2.14
N MET A 191 -1.69 -10.56 -2.88
CA MET A 191 -0.38 -11.07 -2.52
C MET A 191 0.17 -10.43 -1.24
N GLY A 192 0.07 -9.10 -1.11
CA GLY A 192 0.49 -8.36 0.08
C GLY A 192 -0.28 -8.80 1.33
N THR A 193 -1.60 -8.95 1.23
CA THR A 193 -2.45 -9.43 2.34
C THR A 193 -2.08 -10.85 2.73
N GLY A 194 -1.87 -11.75 1.76
CA GLY A 194 -1.46 -13.13 2.06
C GLY A 194 -0.08 -13.23 2.74
N VAL A 195 0.87 -12.37 2.36
CA VAL A 195 2.19 -12.25 3.02
C VAL A 195 2.03 -11.76 4.47
N SER A 196 1.16 -10.77 4.71
CA SER A 196 0.86 -10.27 6.06
C SER A 196 0.21 -11.35 6.95
N LEU A 197 -0.82 -12.04 6.44
CA LEU A 197 -1.49 -13.14 7.14
C LEU A 197 -0.52 -14.28 7.51
N LEU A 198 0.46 -14.59 6.66
CA LEU A 198 1.48 -15.60 6.97
C LEU A 198 2.38 -15.19 8.13
N LEU A 199 2.70 -13.88 8.27
CA LEU A 199 3.43 -13.38 9.44
C LEU A 199 2.61 -13.56 10.70
N ILE A 200 1.31 -13.23 10.64
CA ILE A 200 0.39 -13.42 11.76
C ILE A 200 0.37 -14.90 12.21
N GLU A 201 0.28 -15.85 11.29
CA GLU A 201 0.32 -17.28 11.62
C GLU A 201 1.62 -17.68 12.33
N LYS A 202 2.77 -17.23 11.81
CA LYS A 202 4.09 -17.50 12.41
C LYS A 202 4.20 -16.93 13.83
N GLU A 203 3.78 -15.68 14.01
CA GLU A 203 3.85 -14.95 15.28
C GLU A 203 2.92 -15.53 16.34
N ALA A 204 1.69 -15.83 15.95
CA ALA A 204 0.70 -16.46 16.81
C ALA A 204 0.98 -17.95 17.08
N LYS A 205 1.99 -18.53 16.42
CA LYS A 205 2.31 -19.98 16.43
C LYS A 205 1.12 -20.84 16.01
N GLN A 206 0.35 -20.36 15.03
CA GLN A 206 -0.72 -21.13 14.41
C GLN A 206 -0.18 -22.10 13.36
N THR A 207 -1.02 -23.06 12.95
CA THR A 207 -0.73 -23.93 11.82
C THR A 207 -0.57 -23.09 10.56
N ILE A 208 0.58 -23.26 9.89
CA ILE A 208 0.89 -22.55 8.65
C ILE A 208 -0.02 -23.03 7.52
N THR A 209 -0.68 -22.08 6.85
CA THR A 209 -1.55 -22.37 5.70
C THR A 209 -0.72 -22.49 4.42
N PRO A 210 -0.77 -23.63 3.70
CA PRO A 210 0.02 -23.84 2.48
C PRO A 210 -0.21 -22.80 1.39
N ASP A 211 -1.46 -22.32 1.23
CA ASP A 211 -1.77 -21.31 0.22
C ASP A 211 -1.15 -19.94 0.54
N LEU A 212 -1.02 -19.56 1.82
CA LEU A 212 -0.35 -18.32 2.20
C LEU A 212 1.17 -18.40 1.92
N VAL A 213 1.78 -19.58 2.11
CA VAL A 213 3.17 -19.84 1.69
C VAL A 213 3.30 -19.72 0.17
N SER A 214 2.36 -20.32 -0.57
CA SER A 214 2.30 -20.22 -2.04
C SER A 214 2.17 -18.78 -2.52
N ILE A 215 1.37 -17.95 -1.85
CA ILE A 215 1.23 -16.52 -2.14
C ILE A 215 2.57 -15.81 -1.97
N LYS A 216 3.21 -15.97 -0.80
CA LYS A 216 4.53 -15.38 -0.52
C LYS A 216 5.56 -15.75 -1.59
N ASP A 217 5.65 -17.03 -1.92
CA ASP A 217 6.65 -17.51 -2.87
C ASP A 217 6.39 -16.98 -4.28
N ARG A 218 5.14 -16.93 -4.73
CA ARG A 218 4.79 -16.36 -6.04
C ARG A 218 5.00 -14.86 -6.09
N PHE A 219 4.74 -14.13 -5.01
CA PHE A 219 5.06 -12.69 -4.96
C PHE A 219 6.56 -12.45 -5.10
N TYR A 220 7.39 -13.25 -4.43
CA TYR A 220 8.83 -13.21 -4.65
C TYR A 220 9.21 -13.56 -6.10
N GLN A 221 8.56 -14.56 -6.72
CA GLN A 221 8.82 -14.92 -8.12
C GLN A 221 8.43 -13.81 -9.10
N VAL A 222 7.33 -13.09 -8.84
CA VAL A 222 6.95 -11.88 -9.59
C VAL A 222 8.09 -10.88 -9.56
N LEU A 223 8.58 -10.52 -8.37
CA LEU A 223 9.71 -9.60 -8.28
C LEU A 223 10.94 -10.15 -9.00
N LYS A 224 11.24 -11.45 -8.85
CA LYS A 224 12.44 -12.04 -9.42
C LYS A 224 12.44 -12.09 -10.96
N LYS A 225 11.28 -12.34 -11.57
CA LYS A 225 11.15 -12.58 -13.02
C LYS A 225 10.69 -11.34 -13.81
N GLU A 226 9.82 -10.53 -13.22
CA GLU A 226 9.18 -9.42 -13.92
C GLU A 226 9.84 -8.07 -13.66
N VAL A 227 10.81 -8.00 -12.73
CA VAL A 227 11.60 -6.79 -12.49
C VAL A 227 12.76 -6.71 -13.46
N SER A 228 12.86 -5.57 -14.14
CA SER A 228 14.06 -5.17 -14.88
C SER A 228 14.86 -4.15 -14.08
N ILE A 229 16.11 -4.47 -13.75
CA ILE A 229 17.04 -3.54 -13.09
C ILE A 229 17.75 -2.74 -14.18
N LYS A 230 17.68 -1.40 -14.09
CA LYS A 230 18.34 -0.48 -15.02
C LYS A 230 19.55 0.15 -14.35
N ASP A 231 20.73 -0.08 -14.93
CA ASP A 231 22.02 0.52 -14.57
C ASP A 231 22.41 0.42 -13.08
N ASN A 232 21.86 -0.56 -12.34
CA ASN A 232 21.95 -0.65 -10.88
C ASN A 232 21.56 0.64 -10.13
N LYS A 233 20.70 1.47 -10.74
CA LYS A 233 20.20 2.72 -10.14
C LYS A 233 18.69 2.71 -9.91
N ALA A 234 17.96 2.00 -10.78
CA ALA A 234 16.50 1.96 -10.78
C ALA A 234 16.01 0.53 -11.10
N TRP A 235 14.73 0.28 -10.86
CA TRP A 235 14.09 -0.95 -11.31
C TRP A 235 12.63 -0.72 -11.67
N TYR A 236 12.16 -1.46 -12.66
CA TYR A 236 10.80 -1.33 -13.18
C TYR A 236 10.10 -2.69 -13.17
N LEU A 237 8.86 -2.72 -12.67
CA LEU A 237 7.99 -3.88 -12.80
C LEU A 237 7.39 -3.91 -14.19
N GLN A 238 7.66 -4.96 -14.96
CA GLN A 238 7.11 -5.17 -16.31
C GLN A 238 7.24 -3.90 -17.19
N PRO A 239 8.46 -3.41 -17.51
CA PRO A 239 8.61 -2.25 -18.38
C PRO A 239 7.91 -2.48 -19.72
N ASN A 240 7.26 -1.45 -20.27
CA ASN A 240 6.46 -1.49 -21.50
C ASN A 240 5.16 -2.30 -21.44
N ILE A 241 4.73 -2.77 -20.27
CA ILE A 241 3.47 -3.52 -20.15
C ILE A 241 2.23 -2.66 -20.42
N TRP A 242 2.35 -1.34 -20.30
CA TRP A 242 1.27 -0.38 -20.47
C TRP A 242 1.27 0.32 -21.84
N ARG A 243 2.20 -0.04 -22.74
CA ARG A 243 2.48 0.73 -23.97
C ARG A 243 1.30 0.87 -24.93
N ASP A 244 0.37 -0.08 -24.87
CA ASP A 244 -0.84 -0.13 -25.70
C ASP A 244 -2.12 0.04 -24.89
N HIS A 245 -2.01 0.44 -23.61
CA HIS A 245 -3.17 0.75 -22.78
C HIS A 245 -3.68 2.18 -23.09
N PRO A 246 -5.00 2.39 -23.30
CA PRO A 246 -5.55 3.70 -23.66
C PRO A 246 -5.14 4.85 -22.72
N ASP A 247 -5.13 4.61 -21.40
CA ASP A 247 -4.69 5.60 -20.41
C ASP A 247 -3.25 6.13 -20.62
N PHE A 248 -2.40 5.43 -21.36
CA PHE A 248 -1.00 5.78 -21.55
C PHE A 248 -0.68 6.21 -22.98
N GLN A 249 -1.70 6.49 -23.80
CA GLN A 249 -1.53 6.90 -25.20
C GLN A 249 -0.76 8.23 -25.37
N ASP A 250 -0.83 9.11 -24.38
CA ASP A 250 -0.19 10.44 -24.40
C ASP A 250 1.20 10.48 -23.77
N VAL A 251 1.76 9.32 -23.41
CA VAL A 251 3.10 9.25 -22.85
C VAL A 251 4.12 9.58 -23.94
N ALA A 252 4.76 10.73 -23.83
CA ALA A 252 5.85 11.13 -24.70
C ALA A 252 7.11 10.37 -24.30
N LEU A 253 7.61 9.51 -25.19
CA LEU A 253 8.80 8.69 -24.97
C LEU A 253 9.99 9.22 -25.77
N GLU A 254 11.13 9.35 -25.11
CA GLU A 254 12.40 9.44 -25.81
C GLU A 254 12.80 8.08 -26.41
N LYS A 255 13.77 8.11 -27.34
CA LYS A 255 14.34 6.89 -27.91
C LYS A 255 14.85 6.00 -26.77
N SER A 256 14.42 4.73 -26.73
CA SER A 256 14.73 3.71 -25.71
C SER A 256 14.01 3.82 -24.36
N GLN A 257 13.06 4.74 -24.19
CA GLN A 257 12.20 4.76 -23.02
C GLN A 257 11.06 3.74 -23.13
N SER A 258 10.55 3.32 -21.98
CA SER A 258 9.43 2.39 -21.86
C SER A 258 8.25 3.10 -21.22
N VAL A 259 7.02 2.68 -21.54
CA VAL A 259 5.86 3.06 -20.72
C VAL A 259 5.92 2.27 -19.41
N ASN A 260 6.27 2.95 -18.33
CA ASN A 260 6.41 2.40 -16.99
C ASN A 260 5.20 2.74 -16.11
N TRP A 261 5.17 2.19 -14.89
CA TRP A 261 4.13 2.52 -13.91
C TRP A 261 4.12 4.00 -13.54
N ASP A 262 2.94 4.53 -13.24
CA ASP A 262 2.82 5.84 -12.60
C ASP A 262 3.31 5.76 -11.14
N ALA A 263 3.80 6.89 -10.62
CA ALA A 263 4.41 6.97 -9.30
C ALA A 263 3.41 6.75 -8.15
N SER A 264 2.12 7.05 -8.37
CA SER A 264 1.08 6.91 -7.35
C SER A 264 0.79 5.45 -7.05
N HIS A 265 0.49 4.64 -8.06
CA HIS A 265 0.27 3.22 -7.84
C HIS A 265 1.53 2.50 -7.34
N PHE A 266 2.69 2.87 -7.86
CA PHE A 266 3.95 2.23 -7.49
C PHE A 266 4.42 2.55 -6.06
N SER A 267 3.92 3.63 -5.45
CA SER A 267 4.24 4.02 -4.07
C SER A 267 3.97 2.91 -3.06
N ARG A 268 3.01 2.02 -3.35
CA ARG A 268 2.63 0.89 -2.48
C ARG A 268 3.69 -0.19 -2.39
N MET A 269 4.60 -0.22 -3.37
CA MET A 269 5.66 -1.23 -3.43
C MET A 269 6.63 -1.14 -2.26
N SER A 270 6.78 0.03 -1.63
CA SER A 270 7.57 0.20 -0.40
C SER A 270 7.05 -0.72 0.73
N ALA A 271 5.73 -0.76 0.94
CA ALA A 271 5.07 -1.60 1.94
C ALA A 271 5.21 -3.08 1.61
N TYR A 272 5.02 -3.46 0.33
CA TYR A 272 5.13 -4.86 -0.09
C TYR A 272 6.57 -5.39 0.04
N LEU A 273 7.58 -4.60 -0.32
CA LEU A 273 8.98 -4.95 -0.14
C LEU A 273 9.33 -5.13 1.34
N HIS A 274 8.83 -4.24 2.20
CA HIS A 274 8.98 -4.38 3.65
C HIS A 274 8.41 -5.73 4.13
N LEU A 275 7.15 -6.05 3.80
CA LEU A 275 6.50 -7.30 4.21
C LEU A 275 7.20 -8.56 3.72
N LEU A 276 7.68 -8.55 2.47
CA LEU A 276 8.45 -9.67 1.93
C LEU A 276 9.78 -9.83 2.68
N LYS A 277 10.48 -8.75 3.02
CA LYS A 277 11.72 -8.82 3.79
C LYS A 277 11.49 -9.49 5.15
N LEU A 278 10.41 -9.15 5.85
CA LEU A 278 10.05 -9.80 7.13
C LEU A 278 9.89 -11.31 6.96
N ASN A 279 9.19 -11.71 5.90
CA ASN A 279 8.92 -13.12 5.64
C ASN A 279 10.15 -13.94 5.23
N PHE A 280 11.18 -13.28 4.70
CA PHE A 280 12.42 -13.89 4.20
C PHE A 280 13.65 -13.56 5.05
N GLN A 281 13.50 -13.09 6.29
CA GLN A 281 14.61 -12.76 7.19
C GLN A 281 15.62 -13.91 7.38
N ASP A 282 15.15 -15.15 7.36
CA ASP A 282 15.98 -16.35 7.53
C ASP A 282 16.65 -16.82 6.21
N ASP A 283 16.20 -16.30 5.06
CA ASP A 283 16.75 -16.60 3.73
C ASP A 283 17.61 -15.42 3.26
N LYS A 284 18.92 -15.47 3.60
CA LYS A 284 19.87 -14.38 3.32
C LYS A 284 19.90 -13.94 1.86
N ILE A 285 19.71 -14.86 0.91
CA ILE A 285 19.76 -14.55 -0.53
C ILE A 285 18.52 -13.74 -0.93
N LYS A 286 17.33 -14.21 -0.54
CA LYS A 286 16.07 -13.50 -0.85
C LYS A 286 15.99 -12.18 -0.10
N TYR A 287 16.40 -12.15 1.17
CA TYR A 287 16.46 -10.92 1.96
C TYR A 287 17.37 -9.88 1.32
N SER A 288 18.58 -10.27 0.90
CA SER A 288 19.54 -9.37 0.22
C SER A 288 18.99 -8.84 -1.11
N TYR A 289 18.34 -9.70 -1.91
CA TYR A 289 17.70 -9.27 -3.15
C TYR A 289 16.60 -8.24 -2.92
N LEU A 290 15.71 -8.47 -1.94
CA LEU A 290 14.66 -7.53 -1.57
C LEU A 290 15.23 -6.22 -0.98
N GLY A 291 16.32 -6.32 -0.22
CA GLY A 291 17.11 -5.18 0.25
C GLY A 291 17.63 -4.33 -0.91
N LYS A 292 18.21 -4.97 -1.94
CA LYS A 292 18.64 -4.29 -3.18
C LYS A 292 17.47 -3.56 -3.84
N LEU A 293 16.31 -4.20 -3.99
CA LEU A 293 15.12 -3.56 -4.59
C LEU A 293 14.64 -2.35 -3.77
N THR A 294 14.70 -2.43 -2.44
CA THR A 294 14.35 -1.32 -1.53
C THR A 294 15.28 -0.13 -1.75
N THR A 295 16.59 -0.36 -1.76
CA THR A 295 17.60 0.70 -2.00
C THR A 295 17.43 1.34 -3.37
N LEU A 296 17.23 0.53 -4.42
CA LEU A 296 17.02 1.04 -5.77
C LEU A 296 15.72 1.84 -5.88
N LEU A 297 14.65 1.42 -5.21
CA LEU A 297 13.39 2.15 -5.18
C LEU A 297 13.53 3.50 -4.45
N SER A 298 14.28 3.53 -3.35
CA SER A 298 14.63 4.77 -2.66
C SER A 298 15.41 5.71 -3.57
N ASN A 299 16.43 5.22 -4.27
CA ASN A 299 17.19 6.04 -5.22
C ASN A 299 16.28 6.60 -6.32
N GLN A 300 15.40 5.77 -6.87
CA GLN A 300 14.44 6.16 -7.90
C GLN A 300 13.47 7.25 -7.40
N LEU A 301 12.97 7.13 -6.17
CA LEU A 301 12.14 8.18 -5.57
C LEU A 301 12.87 9.52 -5.50
N ILE A 302 14.11 9.52 -5.01
CA ILE A 302 14.88 10.75 -4.77
C ILE A 302 15.45 11.38 -6.04
N THR A 303 15.68 10.59 -7.09
CA THR A 303 16.35 11.07 -8.31
C THR A 303 15.39 11.28 -9.47
N ASN A 304 14.39 10.41 -9.61
CA ASN A 304 13.49 10.42 -10.76
C ASN A 304 12.11 10.98 -10.41
N ILE A 305 11.55 10.64 -9.25
CA ILE A 305 10.17 11.00 -8.90
C ILE A 305 10.11 12.36 -8.23
N ALA A 306 10.88 12.57 -7.16
CA ALA A 306 10.93 13.81 -6.39
C ALA A 306 12.22 14.57 -6.70
N VAL A 307 12.16 15.47 -7.67
CA VAL A 307 13.32 16.24 -8.15
C VAL A 307 13.45 17.53 -7.32
N TYR A 308 14.56 17.68 -6.60
CA TYR A 308 14.81 18.87 -5.77
C TYR A 308 15.43 20.01 -6.58
N ASP A 309 14.79 21.18 -6.59
CA ASP A 309 15.39 22.42 -7.06
C ASP A 309 16.01 23.20 -5.90
N SER A 310 17.34 23.27 -5.90
CA SER A 310 18.11 24.01 -4.88
C SER A 310 17.88 25.52 -4.88
N ARG A 311 17.44 26.12 -6.00
CA ARG A 311 17.22 27.58 -6.09
C ARG A 311 15.93 27.99 -5.39
N SER A 312 14.86 27.25 -5.62
CA SER A 312 13.56 27.47 -4.98
C SER A 312 13.42 26.73 -3.64
N SER A 313 14.32 25.79 -3.35
CA SER A 313 14.25 24.87 -2.22
C SER A 313 12.94 24.07 -2.18
N ILE A 314 12.47 23.64 -3.36
CA ILE A 314 11.20 22.94 -3.58
C ILE A 314 11.47 21.64 -4.35
N TYR A 315 10.68 20.62 -4.06
CA TYR A 315 10.58 19.41 -4.88
C TYR A 315 9.52 19.58 -5.96
N THR A 316 9.84 19.20 -7.18
CA THR A 316 8.87 18.94 -8.23
C THR A 316 8.70 17.45 -8.39
N PHE A 317 7.49 17.00 -8.72
CA PHE A 317 7.17 15.58 -8.81
C PHE A 317 6.92 15.18 -10.25
N ASN A 318 7.46 14.04 -10.66
CA ASN A 318 7.22 13.45 -11.99
C ASN A 318 6.13 12.37 -11.90
N ASN A 319 5.31 12.28 -12.94
CA ASN A 319 4.16 11.37 -12.96
C ASN A 319 4.55 9.88 -12.97
N TYR A 320 5.74 9.55 -13.50
CA TYR A 320 6.21 8.17 -13.69
C TYR A 320 7.44 7.84 -12.87
N ILE A 321 7.60 6.54 -12.59
CA ILE A 321 8.68 6.04 -11.74
C ILE A 321 10.08 6.16 -12.37
N ASP A 322 10.17 6.31 -13.69
CA ASP A 322 11.43 6.50 -14.41
C ASP A 322 11.79 7.99 -14.59
N GLY A 323 10.97 8.90 -14.08
CA GLY A 323 11.15 10.35 -14.19
C GLY A 323 10.50 10.95 -15.43
N ASN A 324 9.83 10.15 -16.26
CA ASN A 324 8.96 10.70 -17.29
C ASN A 324 7.84 11.52 -16.61
N ASN A 325 7.52 12.67 -17.18
CA ASN A 325 6.51 13.58 -16.63
C ASN A 325 5.38 13.88 -17.62
N SER A 326 5.12 12.97 -18.56
CA SER A 326 4.04 13.12 -19.53
C SER A 326 2.65 13.07 -18.87
N SER A 327 1.67 13.57 -19.60
CA SER A 327 0.27 13.43 -19.24
C SER A 327 -0.21 11.99 -19.41
N PHE A 328 -1.23 11.59 -18.64
CA PHE A 328 -1.86 10.28 -18.77
C PHE A 328 -3.30 10.28 -18.29
N ARG A 329 -4.06 9.22 -18.61
CA ARG A 329 -5.52 9.12 -18.43
C ARG A 329 -6.27 10.28 -19.11
N SER A 330 -5.74 10.75 -20.21
CA SER A 330 -6.44 11.68 -21.09
C SER A 330 -7.53 10.94 -21.84
N ASP A 331 -8.73 11.51 -21.83
CA ASP A 331 -9.77 11.07 -22.74
C ASP A 331 -9.84 12.07 -23.88
N ILE A 332 -9.05 11.77 -24.93
CA ILE A 332 -8.98 12.58 -26.14
C ILE A 332 -10.36 12.70 -26.80
N LYS A 333 -11.24 11.70 -26.65
CA LYS A 333 -12.58 11.72 -27.24
C LYS A 333 -13.50 12.72 -26.54
N ASP A 334 -13.34 12.88 -25.23
CA ASP A 334 -14.11 13.81 -24.40
C ASP A 334 -13.41 15.17 -24.19
N GLY A 335 -12.22 15.38 -24.75
CA GLY A 335 -11.41 16.59 -24.51
C GLY A 335 -10.91 16.74 -23.07
N LYS A 336 -10.94 15.67 -22.27
CA LYS A 336 -10.41 15.67 -20.90
C LYS A 336 -8.90 15.56 -20.95
N LYS A 337 -8.23 16.54 -20.35
CA LYS A 337 -6.76 16.63 -20.39
C LYS A 337 -6.06 15.49 -19.65
N GLY A 338 -6.74 14.77 -18.77
CA GLY A 338 -6.12 13.77 -17.89
C GLY A 338 -5.22 14.41 -16.84
N ILE A 339 -4.37 13.61 -16.22
CA ILE A 339 -3.37 14.07 -15.24
C ILE A 339 -2.23 14.74 -16.00
N GLN A 340 -2.00 16.04 -15.77
CA GLN A 340 -0.94 16.81 -16.44
C GLN A 340 0.44 16.56 -15.81
N PRO A 341 1.55 17.02 -16.46
CA PRO A 341 2.87 16.99 -15.85
C PRO A 341 2.85 17.57 -14.44
N SER A 342 3.48 16.85 -13.51
CA SER A 342 3.59 17.20 -12.10
C SER A 342 2.29 17.29 -11.31
N GLN A 343 1.16 16.79 -11.83
CA GLN A 343 -0.09 16.74 -11.08
C GLN A 343 -0.28 15.44 -10.28
N ASN A 344 0.42 14.35 -10.62
CA ASN A 344 0.34 13.10 -9.86
C ASN A 344 1.25 13.13 -8.61
N PHE A 345 1.03 14.04 -7.67
CA PHE A 345 1.95 14.21 -6.54
C PHE A 345 1.35 13.91 -5.16
N GLU A 346 0.02 13.76 -5.07
CA GLU A 346 -0.69 13.56 -3.80
C GLU A 346 -0.25 12.30 -3.06
N HIS A 347 0.19 11.27 -3.80
CA HIS A 347 0.74 10.04 -3.24
C HIS A 347 1.98 10.25 -2.35
N ILE A 348 2.72 11.34 -2.52
CA ILE A 348 3.81 11.75 -1.63
C ILE A 348 3.27 12.08 -0.23
N PHE A 349 2.10 12.72 -0.18
CA PHE A 349 1.45 13.19 1.05
C PHE A 349 0.59 12.12 1.72
N ILE A 350 0.15 11.09 0.99
CA ILE A 350 -0.41 9.86 1.56
C ILE A 350 0.70 9.08 2.33
N GLY A 351 1.96 9.20 1.89
CA GLY A 351 3.12 8.86 2.72
C GLY A 351 3.66 7.44 2.60
N TRP A 352 3.12 6.59 1.72
CA TRP A 352 3.55 5.18 1.62
C TRP A 352 5.05 5.03 1.36
N TRP A 353 5.67 6.01 0.69
CA TRP A 353 7.11 6.05 0.46
C TRP A 353 7.95 6.04 1.74
N LYS A 354 7.42 6.50 2.88
CA LYS A 354 8.11 6.46 4.18
C LYS A 354 8.47 5.03 4.61
N MET A 355 7.75 4.02 4.13
CA MET A 355 8.09 2.60 4.39
C MET A 355 9.42 2.15 3.77
N LEU A 356 10.04 2.95 2.90
CA LEU A 356 11.41 2.70 2.43
C LEU A 356 12.43 2.81 3.56
N ASN A 357 12.14 3.61 4.60
CA ASN A 357 12.95 3.78 5.81
C ASN A 357 14.44 4.03 5.48
N THR A 358 14.71 5.08 4.69
CA THR A 358 16.07 5.50 4.33
C THR A 358 16.27 6.96 4.71
N LYS A 359 17.51 7.31 5.07
CA LYS A 359 17.88 8.67 5.47
C LYS A 359 17.56 9.71 4.38
N GLU A 360 17.71 9.32 3.12
CA GLU A 360 17.44 10.18 1.98
C GLU A 360 15.94 10.50 1.85
N VAL A 361 15.07 9.53 2.14
CA VAL A 361 13.62 9.73 2.17
C VAL A 361 13.22 10.60 3.35
N ASP A 362 13.82 10.41 4.52
CA ASP A 362 13.56 11.29 5.68
C ASP A 362 13.96 12.74 5.38
N THR A 363 15.13 12.94 4.77
CA THR A 363 15.63 14.26 4.35
C THR A 363 14.69 14.91 3.32
N MET A 364 14.13 14.12 2.40
CA MET A 364 13.13 14.60 1.44
C MET A 364 11.88 15.08 2.17
N TYR A 365 11.34 14.29 3.09
CA TYR A 365 10.14 14.66 3.85
C TYR A 365 10.37 15.86 4.78
N GLU A 366 11.56 16.01 5.38
CA GLU A 366 11.95 17.21 6.15
C GLU A 366 11.90 18.49 5.30
N ARG A 367 12.36 18.41 4.05
CA ARG A 367 12.30 19.55 3.13
C ARG A 367 10.87 19.83 2.66
N ILE A 368 10.08 18.78 2.45
CA ILE A 368 8.65 18.92 2.11
C ILE A 368 7.89 19.57 3.27
N GLU A 369 8.14 19.14 4.51
CA GLU A 369 7.58 19.71 5.74
C GLU A 369 7.81 21.22 5.80
N ASN A 370 9.06 21.66 5.60
CA ASN A 370 9.45 23.08 5.62
C ASN A 370 8.79 23.92 4.52
N LYS A 371 8.26 23.29 3.46
CA LYS A 371 7.57 23.93 2.33
C LYS A 371 6.12 23.48 2.20
N PHE A 372 5.54 22.86 3.23
CA PHE A 372 4.21 22.27 3.13
C PHE A 372 3.12 23.25 2.68
N PRO A 373 3.07 24.53 3.14
CA PRO A 373 2.07 25.48 2.65
C PRO A 373 2.05 25.63 1.12
N TYR A 374 3.23 25.63 0.47
CA TYR A 374 3.35 25.71 -0.98
C TYR A 374 2.70 24.52 -1.70
N TYR A 375 2.90 23.30 -1.21
CA TYR A 375 2.30 22.11 -1.82
C TYR A 375 0.81 22.00 -1.56
N ALA A 376 0.37 22.37 -0.35
CA ALA A 376 -1.04 22.37 -0.01
C ALA A 376 -1.84 23.26 -0.97
N GLU A 377 -1.36 24.47 -1.25
CA GLU A 377 -2.01 25.43 -2.16
C GLU A 377 -2.12 24.95 -3.62
N GLN A 378 -1.35 23.93 -4.01
CA GLN A 378 -1.37 23.37 -5.37
C GLN A 378 -2.33 22.19 -5.54
N SER A 379 -2.90 21.64 -4.46
CA SER A 379 -3.89 20.56 -4.52
C SER A 379 -5.09 20.88 -3.66
N ALA A 380 -6.27 20.90 -4.27
CA ALA A 380 -7.53 21.05 -3.56
C ALA A 380 -7.75 19.91 -2.56
N TYR A 381 -7.30 18.70 -2.90
CA TYR A 381 -7.37 17.52 -2.03
C TYR A 381 -6.52 17.71 -0.77
N ILE A 382 -5.26 18.14 -0.92
CA ILE A 382 -4.38 18.40 0.22
C ILE A 382 -4.89 19.60 1.02
N THR A 383 -5.38 20.65 0.36
CA THR A 383 -5.93 21.83 1.05
C THR A 383 -7.14 21.50 1.91
N HIS A 384 -8.03 20.60 1.45
CA HIS A 384 -9.23 20.21 2.19
C HIS A 384 -8.89 19.65 3.57
N ASP A 385 -7.92 18.73 3.63
CA ASP A 385 -7.46 18.07 4.86
C ASP A 385 -6.02 18.49 5.23
N LYS A 386 -5.72 19.80 5.09
CA LYS A 386 -4.36 20.35 5.23
C LYS A 386 -3.66 19.92 6.52
N GLY A 387 -4.39 19.92 7.63
CA GLY A 387 -3.85 19.53 8.93
C GLY A 387 -3.45 18.05 9.00
N PHE A 388 -4.25 17.16 8.40
CA PHE A 388 -3.95 15.73 8.33
C PHE A 388 -2.68 15.49 7.50
N PHE A 389 -2.61 16.03 6.28
CA PHE A 389 -1.45 15.82 5.42
C PHE A 389 -0.15 16.43 5.96
N GLN A 390 -0.24 17.55 6.69
CA GLN A 390 0.90 18.11 7.41
C GLN A 390 1.41 17.12 8.47
N GLU A 391 0.52 16.53 9.26
CA GLU A 391 0.90 15.54 10.27
C GLU A 391 1.51 14.29 9.61
N ILE A 392 0.98 13.81 8.47
CA ILE A 392 1.58 12.69 7.72
C ILE A 392 3.01 12.98 7.31
N VAL A 393 3.26 14.14 6.69
CA VAL A 393 4.60 14.55 6.24
C VAL A 393 5.58 14.57 7.42
N ASN A 394 5.12 14.96 8.60
CA ASN A 394 5.94 15.09 9.80
C ASN A 394 6.31 13.75 10.46
N LEU A 395 5.61 12.64 10.17
CA LEU A 395 5.90 11.33 10.76
C LEU A 395 7.33 10.85 10.39
N LYS A 396 8.15 10.56 11.40
CA LYS A 396 9.56 10.14 11.32
C LYS A 396 9.91 9.11 12.38
#